data_AF-A0A673CT16-F1
#
_entry.id   AF-A0A673CT16-F1
#
_cell.length_a   1.000
_cell.length_b   1.000
_cell.length_c   1.000
_cell.angle_alpha   90.00
_cell.angle_beta   90.00
_cell.angle_gamma   90.00
#
_symmetry.space_group_name_H-M   'P 1'
#
loop_
_entity.id
_entity.type
_entity.pdbx_description
1 polymer ?
#
loop_
_entity_poly.entity_id
_entity_poly.type
_entity_poly.pdbx_seq_one_letter_code
_entity_poly.pdbx_strand_id
1 'polypeptide(L)'
;MTHTVVLCFILFLCFNVVAQLRNNGHRRQEWPVPYRRFDRRPDVDSYCEALYPFCPTGDPEGRIPYMRDSDVISVYRLQTPVWEFKYGDVLGKLHIMHDAVGFSSAETGTNYTMEWYELFQLGNCTFPHIRPEVYAPFWCNQGAACFFEGIDDLHWSQNGTLEKVGEITGTQFNDMAQWVQEDNQTGIYYETWTVRSEPSPNATVWFESYDCSQFVHRTYRKLAELGAKLSSRTQTNYTKIYLYSGEPTYLGNDSAIFGQPALKNLAMDIRKFYHPVQTSPVVHRLGS
;
A
#
# COMPACT_ATOMS: atom_id res chain seq x y z
N MET A 1 -16.45 28.23 60.58
CA MET A 1 -16.33 28.54 59.13
C MET A 1 -15.00 28.12 58.51
N THR A 2 -13.94 27.85 59.28
CA THR A 2 -12.60 27.54 58.75
C THR A 2 -12.39 26.08 58.34
N HIS A 3 -13.05 25.11 58.98
CA HIS A 3 -12.85 23.68 58.66
C HIS A 3 -13.49 23.24 57.34
N THR A 4 -14.62 23.83 56.94
CA THR A 4 -15.35 23.47 55.71
C THR A 4 -14.60 23.92 54.45
N VAL A 5 -13.90 25.05 54.53
CA VAL A 5 -13.13 25.62 53.41
C VAL A 5 -11.88 24.80 53.12
N VAL A 6 -11.21 24.28 54.16
CA VAL A 6 -10.02 23.43 54.02
C VAL A 6 -10.37 22.07 53.39
N LEU A 7 -11.52 21.49 53.75
CA LEU A 7 -11.97 20.22 53.17
C LEU A 7 -12.30 20.36 51.67
N CYS A 8 -12.94 21.47 51.28
CA CYS A 8 -13.21 21.78 49.86
C CYS A 8 -11.93 21.99 49.05
N PHE A 9 -10.91 22.63 49.63
CA PHE A 9 -9.62 22.83 48.95
C PHE A 9 -8.87 21.51 48.73
N ILE A 10 -8.87 20.61 49.71
CA ILE A 10 -8.25 19.28 49.59
C ILE A 10 -8.97 18.43 48.54
N LEU A 11 -10.31 18.45 48.51
CA LEU A 11 -11.10 17.77 47.48
C LEU A 11 -10.82 18.32 46.07
N PHE A 12 -10.73 19.65 45.90
CA PHE A 12 -10.39 20.26 44.61
C PHE A 12 -8.96 19.94 44.14
N LEU A 13 -8.00 19.86 45.06
CA LEU A 13 -6.62 19.46 44.76
C LEU A 13 -6.54 17.98 44.37
N CYS A 14 -7.26 17.10 45.07
CA CYS A 14 -7.33 15.68 44.70
C CYS A 14 -8.00 15.46 43.34
N PHE A 15 -9.06 16.20 43.00
CA PHE A 15 -9.70 16.11 41.68
C PHE A 15 -8.79 16.60 40.55
N ASN A 16 -8.00 17.66 40.76
CA ASN A 16 -7.04 18.12 39.74
C ASN A 16 -5.87 17.16 39.56
N VAL A 17 -5.38 16.53 40.63
CA VAL A 17 -4.32 15.51 40.53
C VAL A 17 -4.81 14.24 39.84
N VAL A 18 -6.05 13.79 40.11
CA VAL A 18 -6.66 12.64 39.41
C VAL A 18 -7.00 12.98 37.95
N ALA A 19 -7.41 14.21 37.64
CA ALA A 19 -7.65 14.67 36.27
C ALA A 19 -6.35 14.85 35.47
N GLN A 20 -5.25 15.26 36.11
CA GLN A 20 -3.93 15.36 35.47
C GLN A 20 -3.22 14.01 35.31
N LEU A 21 -3.46 13.04 36.20
CA LEU A 21 -3.00 11.65 36.03
C LEU A 21 -3.73 10.91 34.90
N ARG A 22 -4.90 11.39 34.47
CA ARG A 22 -5.64 10.80 33.35
C ARG A 22 -5.21 11.34 31.98
N ASN A 23 -4.39 12.40 31.95
CA ASN A 23 -4.08 13.14 30.72
C ASN A 23 -2.59 13.16 30.34
N ASN A 24 -1.75 12.40 31.04
CA ASN A 24 -0.33 12.22 30.69
C ASN A 24 -0.03 10.72 30.48
N GLY A 25 0.18 10.35 29.21
CA GLY A 25 0.89 9.13 28.84
C GLY A 25 0.04 7.92 28.48
N HIS A 26 -0.66 8.00 27.34
CA HIS A 26 -0.89 6.96 26.32
C HIS A 26 -2.16 7.37 25.57
N ARG A 27 -2.01 8.02 24.40
CA ARG A 27 -3.07 7.87 23.39
C ARG A 27 -3.20 6.36 23.19
N ARG A 28 -4.36 5.81 23.54
CA ARG A 28 -4.63 4.38 23.39
C ARG A 28 -4.36 4.06 21.92
N GLN A 29 -3.40 3.17 21.65
CA GLN A 29 -3.09 2.76 20.29
C GLN A 29 -4.37 2.22 19.65
N GLU A 30 -4.82 2.86 18.57
CA GLU A 30 -5.95 2.38 17.80
C GLU A 30 -5.44 1.37 16.78
N TRP A 31 -6.14 0.24 16.69
CA TRP A 31 -5.86 -0.86 15.77
C TRP A 31 -6.95 -0.92 14.69
N PRO A 32 -6.60 -1.18 13.41
CA PRO A 32 -5.23 -1.28 12.88
C PRO A 32 -4.51 0.09 12.88
N VAL A 33 -3.18 0.07 12.85
CA VAL A 33 -2.39 1.30 12.65
C VAL A 33 -2.70 1.85 11.26
N PRO A 34 -3.15 3.10 11.13
CA PRO A 34 -3.49 3.66 9.83
C PRO A 34 -2.23 3.83 8.96
N TYR A 35 -2.37 3.52 7.68
CA TYR A 35 -1.33 3.81 6.68
C TYR A 35 -1.01 5.31 6.69
N ARG A 36 0.28 5.65 6.82
CA ARG A 36 0.72 7.03 6.88
C ARG A 36 0.81 7.61 5.46
N ARG A 37 0.04 8.67 5.20
CA ARG A 37 0.17 9.48 3.98
C ARG A 37 1.15 10.62 4.15
N PHE A 38 1.61 11.14 3.00
CA PHE A 38 2.57 12.24 2.89
C PHE A 38 1.98 13.36 2.05
N ASP A 39 2.54 14.56 2.18
CA ASP A 39 2.08 15.73 1.40
C ASP A 39 2.50 15.66 -0.08
N ARG A 40 3.58 14.90 -0.38
CA ARG A 40 4.09 14.68 -1.74
C ARG A 40 4.95 13.43 -1.82
N ARG A 41 5.11 12.91 -3.04
CA ARG A 41 6.11 11.88 -3.35
C ARG A 41 7.51 12.50 -3.43
N PRO A 42 8.51 11.95 -2.73
CA PRO A 42 9.89 12.34 -2.89
C PRO A 42 10.47 11.73 -4.17
N ASP A 43 11.49 12.39 -4.73
CA ASP A 43 12.27 11.82 -5.83
C ASP A 43 12.92 10.50 -5.40
N VAL A 44 13.17 9.65 -6.39
CA VAL A 44 13.84 8.37 -6.18
C VAL A 44 15.31 8.59 -5.85
N ASP A 45 15.80 7.93 -4.79
CA ASP A 45 17.23 7.92 -4.48
C ASP A 45 17.99 7.14 -5.56
N SER A 46 19.14 7.66 -5.99
CA SER A 46 20.02 7.04 -7.00
C SER A 46 20.47 5.62 -6.68
N TYR A 47 20.42 5.20 -5.41
CA TYR A 47 20.70 3.82 -5.01
C TYR A 47 19.60 2.84 -5.49
N CYS A 48 18.36 3.31 -5.62
CA CYS A 48 17.23 2.49 -6.01
C CYS A 48 17.16 2.37 -7.54
N GLU A 49 17.61 1.23 -8.06
CA GLU A 49 17.55 0.89 -9.49
C GLU A 49 16.63 -0.31 -9.72
N ALA A 50 15.80 -0.22 -10.75
CA ALA A 50 14.90 -1.30 -11.14
C ALA A 50 15.51 -2.10 -12.31
N LEU A 51 15.45 -3.44 -12.24
CA LEU A 51 15.87 -4.28 -13.37
C LEU A 51 14.93 -4.14 -14.56
N TYR A 52 13.63 -4.03 -14.28
CA TYR A 52 12.60 -3.73 -15.26
C TYR A 52 12.02 -2.35 -14.94
N PRO A 53 11.86 -1.48 -15.95
CA PRO A 53 11.31 -0.15 -15.75
C PRO A 53 9.89 -0.23 -15.21
N PHE A 54 9.57 0.65 -14.26
CA PHE A 54 8.21 0.87 -13.80
C PHE A 54 7.38 1.52 -14.91
N CYS A 55 6.18 1.01 -15.15
CA CYS A 55 5.18 1.55 -16.06
C CYS A 55 5.71 1.89 -17.47
N PRO A 56 6.31 0.93 -18.19
CA PRO A 56 7.06 1.21 -19.43
C PRO A 56 6.22 1.79 -20.58
N THR A 57 4.92 1.49 -20.60
CA THR A 57 3.96 1.95 -21.61
C THR A 57 2.98 3.00 -21.10
N GLY A 58 3.14 3.45 -19.85
CA GLY A 58 2.33 4.53 -19.30
C GLY A 58 2.76 5.90 -19.80
N ASP A 59 1.91 6.90 -19.58
CA ASP A 59 2.29 8.29 -19.83
C ASP A 59 3.47 8.68 -18.91
N PRO A 60 4.59 9.24 -19.44
CA PRO A 60 5.76 9.58 -18.63
C PRO A 60 5.50 10.60 -17.52
N GLU A 61 4.48 11.46 -17.71
CA GLU A 61 4.04 12.42 -16.71
C GLU A 61 2.91 11.87 -15.82
N GLY A 62 2.56 10.58 -15.97
CA GLY A 62 1.51 9.91 -15.23
C GLY A 62 0.11 10.43 -15.55
N ARG A 63 -0.10 11.10 -16.69
CA ARG A 63 -1.39 11.69 -17.04
C ARG A 63 -2.42 10.61 -17.39
N ILE A 64 -3.64 10.83 -16.93
CA ILE A 64 -4.81 10.03 -17.29
C ILE A 64 -5.62 10.86 -18.30
N PRO A 65 -6.04 10.29 -19.44
CA PRO A 65 -6.79 11.04 -20.46
C PRO A 65 -8.15 11.50 -19.91
N TYR A 66 -8.62 12.64 -20.43
CA TYR A 66 -9.96 13.13 -20.13
C TYR A 66 -11.00 12.41 -20.99
N MET A 67 -12.08 11.95 -20.36
CA MET A 67 -13.23 11.36 -21.04
C MET A 67 -14.35 12.40 -21.19
N ARG A 68 -15.07 12.40 -22.30
CA ARG A 68 -16.23 13.28 -22.45
C ARG A 68 -17.28 12.93 -21.39
N ASP A 69 -17.85 13.93 -20.74
CA ASP A 69 -18.74 13.76 -19.59
C ASP A 69 -19.90 12.77 -19.82
N SER A 70 -20.42 12.72 -21.04
CA SER A 70 -21.54 11.86 -21.47
C SER A 70 -21.13 10.47 -21.96
N ASP A 71 -19.84 10.16 -22.04
CA ASP A 71 -19.35 8.86 -22.46
C ASP A 71 -19.76 7.77 -21.46
N VAL A 72 -19.87 6.54 -21.95
CA VAL A 72 -20.13 5.34 -21.14
C VAL A 72 -18.85 4.53 -21.09
N ILE A 73 -18.24 4.48 -19.91
CA ILE A 73 -16.99 3.76 -19.67
C ILE A 73 -17.31 2.42 -19.00
N SER A 74 -17.00 1.32 -19.70
CA SER A 74 -17.07 -0.01 -19.11
C SER A 74 -15.91 -0.20 -18.12
N VAL A 75 -16.21 -0.72 -16.93
CA VAL A 75 -15.21 -1.00 -15.89
C VAL A 75 -15.00 -2.50 -15.77
N TYR A 76 -13.74 -2.92 -15.77
CA TYR A 76 -13.33 -4.32 -15.72
C TYR A 76 -12.53 -4.63 -14.45
N ARG A 77 -12.79 -5.79 -13.88
CA ARG A 77 -11.90 -6.46 -12.94
C ARG A 77 -10.86 -7.22 -13.74
N LEU A 78 -9.60 -6.93 -13.46
CA LEU A 78 -8.45 -7.59 -14.06
C LEU A 78 -7.65 -8.26 -12.94
N GLN A 79 -7.39 -9.54 -13.09
CA GLN A 79 -6.58 -10.31 -12.14
C GLN A 79 -5.78 -11.36 -12.88
N THR A 80 -4.50 -11.54 -12.56
CA THR A 80 -3.64 -12.55 -13.22
C THR A 80 -2.53 -13.00 -12.26
N PRO A 81 -1.94 -14.21 -12.39
CA PRO A 81 -0.85 -14.64 -11.52
C PRO A 81 0.39 -13.72 -11.58
N VAL A 82 1.02 -13.45 -10.43
CA VAL A 82 2.26 -12.65 -10.35
C VAL A 82 3.42 -13.39 -11.02
N TRP A 83 4.29 -12.65 -11.69
CA TRP A 83 5.53 -13.14 -12.32
C TRP A 83 5.35 -14.33 -13.28
N GLU A 84 4.22 -14.40 -13.98
CA GLU A 84 4.00 -15.40 -15.03
C GLU A 84 5.14 -15.41 -16.05
N PHE A 85 5.68 -14.24 -16.42
CA PHE A 85 6.82 -14.11 -17.32
C PHE A 85 8.11 -14.79 -16.83
N LYS A 86 8.27 -14.99 -15.52
CA LYS A 86 9.48 -15.55 -14.89
C LYS A 86 9.30 -16.98 -14.41
N TYR A 87 8.11 -17.32 -13.92
CA TYR A 87 7.84 -18.61 -13.26
C TYR A 87 6.68 -19.40 -13.90
N GLY A 88 6.11 -18.92 -15.00
CA GLY A 88 4.96 -19.55 -15.65
C GLY A 88 3.75 -19.63 -14.72
N ASP A 89 3.00 -20.74 -14.81
CA ASP A 89 1.76 -20.95 -14.06
C ASP A 89 1.94 -21.33 -12.57
N VAL A 90 3.18 -21.47 -12.09
CA VAL A 90 3.50 -22.01 -10.76
C VAL A 90 2.96 -21.13 -9.64
N LEU A 91 3.08 -19.81 -9.77
CA LEU A 91 2.57 -18.87 -8.75
C LEU A 91 1.05 -18.70 -8.83
N GLY A 92 0.45 -18.98 -9.99
CA GLY A 92 -0.99 -19.12 -10.14
C GLY A 92 -1.54 -20.31 -9.36
N LYS A 93 -0.80 -21.43 -9.31
CA LYS A 93 -1.12 -22.60 -8.47
C LYS A 93 -1.02 -22.31 -6.96
N LEU A 94 -0.27 -21.27 -6.58
CA LEU A 94 -0.19 -20.76 -5.20
C LEU A 94 -1.14 -19.58 -4.94
N HIS A 95 -1.96 -19.21 -5.94
CA HIS A 95 -2.91 -18.10 -5.89
C HIS A 95 -2.27 -16.77 -5.45
N ILE A 96 -1.05 -16.48 -5.93
CA ILE A 96 -0.45 -15.15 -5.80
C ILE A 96 -0.80 -14.36 -7.05
N MET A 97 -1.77 -13.46 -6.93
CA MET A 97 -2.37 -12.72 -8.03
C MET A 97 -1.98 -11.24 -7.99
N HIS A 98 -1.83 -10.66 -9.18
CA HIS A 98 -1.75 -9.23 -9.44
C HIS A 98 -3.13 -8.72 -9.82
N ASP A 99 -3.53 -7.57 -9.27
CA ASP A 99 -4.86 -7.00 -9.42
C ASP A 99 -4.78 -5.63 -10.11
N ALA A 100 -5.70 -5.39 -11.05
CA ALA A 100 -5.80 -4.15 -11.81
C ALA A 100 -7.27 -3.79 -12.11
N VAL A 101 -7.49 -2.57 -12.59
CA VAL A 101 -8.78 -2.09 -13.09
C VAL A 101 -8.66 -1.75 -14.57
N GLY A 102 -9.54 -2.33 -15.38
CA GLY A 102 -9.65 -2.01 -16.80
C GLY A 102 -10.76 -1.01 -17.06
N PHE A 103 -10.59 -0.17 -18.08
CA PHE A 103 -11.59 0.78 -18.57
C PHE A 103 -11.73 0.66 -20.08
N SER A 104 -12.93 0.84 -20.63
CA SER A 104 -13.15 0.89 -22.09
C SER A 104 -14.19 1.95 -22.41
N SER A 105 -13.84 2.92 -23.25
CA SER A 105 -14.71 3.99 -23.72
C SER A 105 -15.63 3.48 -24.83
N ALA A 106 -16.94 3.72 -24.71
CA ALA A 106 -17.89 3.44 -25.78
C ALA A 106 -17.77 4.44 -26.95
N GLU A 107 -17.39 5.68 -26.67
CA GLU A 107 -17.26 6.73 -27.69
C GLU A 107 -15.99 6.59 -28.54
N THR A 108 -14.84 6.32 -27.94
CA THR A 108 -13.56 6.20 -28.67
C THR A 108 -13.22 4.75 -29.05
N GLY A 109 -13.80 3.77 -28.36
CA GLY A 109 -13.43 2.36 -28.47
C GLY A 109 -12.09 2.01 -27.82
N THR A 110 -11.39 3.00 -27.25
CA THR A 110 -10.09 2.80 -26.59
C THR A 110 -10.30 2.14 -25.23
N ASN A 111 -9.40 1.22 -24.87
CA ASN A 111 -9.36 0.61 -23.55
C ASN A 111 -8.05 0.97 -22.83
N TYR A 112 -8.09 0.88 -21.50
CA TYR A 112 -7.01 1.29 -20.63
C TYR A 112 -6.89 0.31 -19.47
N THR A 113 -5.68 0.13 -18.99
CA THR A 113 -5.38 -0.62 -17.78
C THR A 113 -4.80 0.32 -16.74
N MET A 114 -5.31 0.20 -15.52
CA MET A 114 -4.84 0.94 -14.35
C MET A 114 -4.41 -0.01 -13.24
N GLU A 115 -3.15 0.12 -12.85
CA GLU A 115 -2.50 -0.73 -11.86
C GLU A 115 -1.87 0.13 -10.76
N TRP A 116 -1.45 -0.51 -9.67
CA TRP A 116 -0.59 0.13 -8.67
C TRP A 116 0.40 -0.89 -8.13
N TYR A 117 1.68 -0.67 -8.33
CA TYR A 117 2.72 -1.65 -7.99
C TYR A 117 4.06 -0.99 -7.69
N GLU A 118 5.05 -1.81 -7.38
CA GLU A 118 6.38 -1.41 -6.91
C GLU A 118 7.21 -0.78 -8.02
N LEU A 119 7.87 0.35 -7.72
CA LEU A 119 8.85 0.95 -8.64
C LEU A 119 10.07 0.04 -8.82
N PHE A 120 10.47 -0.67 -7.76
CA PHE A 120 11.71 -1.45 -7.71
C PHE A 120 11.46 -2.93 -7.40
N GLN A 121 10.30 -3.46 -7.81
CA GLN A 121 9.86 -4.84 -7.55
C GLN A 121 9.60 -5.17 -6.06
N LEU A 122 8.77 -6.21 -5.83
CA LEU A 122 8.28 -6.64 -4.52
C LEU A 122 9.36 -6.85 -3.46
N GLY A 123 10.51 -7.42 -3.84
CA GLY A 123 11.60 -7.73 -2.91
C GLY A 123 12.12 -6.49 -2.18
N ASN A 124 12.32 -5.39 -2.92
CA ASN A 124 12.83 -4.12 -2.38
C ASN A 124 11.76 -3.37 -1.56
N CYS A 125 10.48 -3.68 -1.76
CA CYS A 125 9.39 -3.18 -0.93
C CYS A 125 9.19 -4.00 0.36
N THR A 126 9.66 -5.25 0.37
CA THR A 126 9.42 -6.18 1.49
C THR A 126 10.61 -6.22 2.47
N PHE A 127 11.84 -6.11 1.97
CA PHE A 127 13.05 -6.17 2.78
C PHE A 127 13.99 -5.01 2.44
N PRO A 128 14.61 -4.36 3.46
CA PRO A 128 15.54 -3.27 3.23
C PRO A 128 16.92 -3.78 2.81
N HIS A 129 17.70 -2.87 2.24
CA HIS A 129 19.12 -3.05 2.00
C HIS A 129 19.94 -2.67 3.24
N ILE A 130 20.95 -3.47 3.59
CA ILE A 130 21.88 -3.12 4.66
C ILE A 130 23.18 -2.61 4.04
N ARG A 131 23.33 -1.29 4.10
CA ARG A 131 24.50 -0.61 3.55
C ARG A 131 25.59 -0.48 4.62
N PRO A 132 26.88 -0.57 4.27
CA PRO A 132 27.96 -0.32 5.21
C PRO A 132 28.07 1.17 5.61
N GLU A 133 27.71 2.09 4.71
CA GLU A 133 27.82 3.54 4.89
C GLU A 133 26.62 4.17 5.62
N VAL A 134 25.49 3.48 5.72
CA VAL A 134 24.30 3.93 6.47
C VAL A 134 23.96 2.92 7.57
N TYR A 135 23.83 3.40 8.80
CA TYR A 135 23.59 2.50 9.94
C TYR A 135 22.14 1.98 9.99
N ALA A 136 21.17 2.81 9.61
CA ALA A 136 19.79 2.36 9.41
C ALA A 136 19.65 1.52 8.13
N PRO A 137 18.82 0.46 8.13
CA PRO A 137 18.42 -0.24 6.91
C PRO A 137 17.77 0.73 5.91
N PHE A 138 18.16 0.62 4.64
CA PHE A 138 17.74 1.53 3.58
C PHE A 138 16.64 0.90 2.72
N TRP A 139 15.55 1.62 2.47
CA TRP A 139 14.38 1.10 1.77
C TRP A 139 14.24 1.68 0.36
N CYS A 140 13.99 0.81 -0.60
CA CYS A 140 13.56 1.16 -1.96
C CYS A 140 12.12 0.68 -2.15
N ASN A 141 11.22 1.16 -1.29
CA ASN A 141 9.87 0.63 -1.15
C ASN A 141 8.77 1.52 -1.75
N GLN A 142 9.11 2.39 -2.71
CA GLN A 142 8.10 3.20 -3.36
C GLN A 142 7.18 2.33 -4.24
N GLY A 143 5.87 2.58 -4.14
CA GLY A 143 4.85 2.07 -5.06
C GLY A 143 4.03 3.21 -5.64
N ALA A 144 3.52 3.06 -6.86
CA ALA A 144 2.78 4.10 -7.56
C ALA A 144 1.73 3.55 -8.51
N ALA A 145 0.78 4.40 -8.89
CA ALA A 145 -0.21 4.09 -9.91
C ALA A 145 0.44 4.12 -11.30
N CYS A 146 0.04 3.18 -12.15
CA CYS A 146 0.42 3.09 -13.56
C CYS A 146 -0.86 3.05 -14.40
N PHE A 147 -0.96 3.91 -15.40
CA PHE A 147 -2.10 3.98 -16.30
C PHE A 147 -1.59 3.97 -17.75
N PHE A 148 -2.10 3.04 -18.56
CA PHE A 148 -1.66 2.88 -19.95
C PHE A 148 -2.81 2.42 -20.85
N GLU A 149 -2.67 2.68 -22.15
CA GLU A 149 -3.61 2.24 -23.18
C GLU A 149 -3.45 0.74 -23.46
N GLY A 150 -4.57 0.05 -23.66
CA GLY A 150 -4.63 -1.38 -23.89
C GLY A 150 -5.13 -2.17 -22.69
N ILE A 151 -5.96 -3.18 -22.95
CA ILE A 151 -6.18 -4.33 -22.08
C ILE A 151 -5.65 -5.54 -22.85
N ASP A 152 -4.63 -6.22 -22.32
CA ASP A 152 -4.10 -7.45 -22.92
C ASP A 152 -5.00 -8.63 -22.53
N ASP A 153 -6.00 -8.90 -23.38
CA ASP A 153 -6.98 -9.96 -23.13
C ASP A 153 -6.34 -11.31 -22.84
N LEU A 154 -5.23 -11.66 -23.51
CA LEU A 154 -4.56 -12.95 -23.29
C LEU A 154 -3.95 -12.99 -21.88
N HIS A 155 -3.22 -11.94 -21.51
CA HIS A 155 -2.58 -11.81 -20.20
C HIS A 155 -3.58 -11.94 -19.03
N TRP A 156 -4.77 -11.34 -19.16
CA TRP A 156 -5.77 -11.33 -18.08
C TRP A 156 -6.70 -12.54 -18.10
N SER A 157 -7.01 -13.10 -19.27
CA SER A 157 -8.02 -14.17 -19.40
C SER A 157 -7.45 -15.58 -19.38
N GLN A 158 -6.18 -15.78 -19.76
CA GLN A 158 -5.63 -17.13 -19.95
C GLN A 158 -5.54 -17.90 -18.64
N ASN A 159 -4.97 -17.27 -17.60
CA ASN A 159 -4.74 -17.87 -16.28
C ASN A 159 -5.32 -17.01 -15.14
N GLY A 160 -6.18 -16.05 -15.50
CA GLY A 160 -6.65 -15.00 -14.61
C GLY A 160 -8.15 -14.73 -14.69
N THR A 161 -8.55 -13.48 -14.50
CA THR A 161 -9.92 -12.99 -14.64
C THR A 161 -9.91 -11.67 -15.40
N LEU A 162 -10.68 -11.64 -16.50
CA LEU A 162 -11.10 -10.42 -17.18
C LEU A 162 -12.63 -10.40 -17.14
N GLU A 163 -13.21 -9.53 -16.32
CA GLU A 163 -14.65 -9.47 -16.11
C GLU A 163 -15.15 -8.02 -16.12
N LYS A 164 -16.15 -7.71 -16.96
CA LYS A 164 -16.87 -6.44 -16.86
C LYS A 164 -17.73 -6.42 -15.59
N VAL A 165 -17.42 -5.51 -14.67
CA VAL A 165 -18.08 -5.38 -13.37
C VAL A 165 -19.06 -4.22 -13.30
N GLY A 166 -19.08 -3.33 -14.29
CA GLY A 166 -20.04 -2.24 -14.34
C GLY A 166 -19.78 -1.24 -15.46
N GLU A 167 -20.50 -0.13 -15.39
CA GLU A 167 -20.36 1.03 -16.27
C GLU A 167 -20.39 2.30 -15.43
N ILE A 168 -19.64 3.31 -15.86
CA ILE A 168 -19.60 4.64 -15.28
C ILE A 168 -19.71 5.68 -16.39
N THR A 169 -20.07 6.90 -16.04
CA THR A 169 -20.03 8.05 -16.96
C THR A 169 -18.60 8.56 -17.12
N GLY A 170 -18.31 9.27 -18.21
CA GLY A 170 -17.04 9.96 -18.38
C GLY A 170 -16.76 10.96 -17.25
N THR A 171 -17.80 11.63 -16.73
CA THR A 171 -17.68 12.51 -15.54
C THR A 171 -17.13 11.74 -14.32
N GLN A 172 -17.71 10.59 -13.99
CA GLN A 172 -17.24 9.76 -12.88
C GLN A 172 -15.82 9.24 -13.11
N PHE A 173 -15.45 8.92 -14.35
CA PHE A 173 -14.08 8.54 -14.70
C PHE A 173 -13.11 9.69 -14.44
N ASN A 174 -13.42 10.91 -14.87
CA ASN A 174 -12.55 12.08 -14.68
C ASN A 174 -12.36 12.43 -13.20
N ASP A 175 -13.43 12.37 -12.40
CA ASP A 175 -13.37 12.59 -10.95
C ASP A 175 -12.52 11.51 -10.24
N MET A 176 -12.64 10.25 -10.69
CA MET A 176 -11.79 9.15 -10.23
C MET A 176 -10.33 9.37 -10.64
N ALA A 177 -10.08 9.79 -11.87
CA ALA A 177 -8.74 10.08 -12.38
C ALA A 177 -8.04 11.17 -11.56
N GLN A 178 -8.75 12.26 -11.20
CA GLN A 178 -8.22 13.28 -10.30
C GLN A 178 -7.88 12.69 -8.93
N TRP A 179 -8.77 11.88 -8.35
CA TRP A 179 -8.49 11.20 -7.08
C TRP A 179 -7.28 10.26 -7.16
N VAL A 180 -7.07 9.55 -8.28
CA VAL A 180 -5.88 8.70 -8.47
C VAL A 180 -4.61 9.54 -8.46
N GLN A 181 -4.61 10.73 -9.07
CA GLN A 181 -3.45 11.63 -9.00
C GLN A 181 -3.12 12.03 -7.56
N GLU A 182 -4.15 12.36 -6.76
CA GLU A 182 -3.98 12.68 -5.34
C GLU A 182 -3.52 11.47 -4.51
N ASP A 183 -4.08 10.28 -4.76
CA ASP A 183 -3.65 9.04 -4.12
C ASP A 183 -2.18 8.72 -4.44
N ASN A 184 -1.77 8.93 -5.69
CA ASN A 184 -0.43 8.64 -6.17
C ASN A 184 0.63 9.60 -5.62
N GLN A 185 0.24 10.79 -5.16
CA GLN A 185 1.14 11.76 -4.51
C GLN A 185 1.25 11.55 -2.99
N THR A 186 0.23 10.93 -2.38
CA THR A 186 0.10 10.86 -0.92
C THR A 186 0.34 9.46 -0.35
N GLY A 187 0.01 8.41 -1.11
CA GLY A 187 0.27 7.00 -0.81
C GLY A 187 1.50 6.48 -1.54
N ILE A 188 2.67 6.69 -0.94
CA ILE A 188 3.95 6.68 -1.68
C ILE A 188 4.77 5.42 -1.50
N TYR A 189 4.49 4.61 -0.48
CA TYR A 189 5.22 3.37 -0.19
C TYR A 189 4.32 2.14 -0.25
N TYR A 190 4.88 1.05 -0.77
CA TYR A 190 4.26 -0.27 -0.80
C TYR A 190 4.51 -0.98 0.52
N GLU A 191 3.48 -1.67 1.03
CA GLU A 191 3.57 -2.52 2.21
C GLU A 191 3.00 -3.89 1.90
N THR A 192 3.81 -4.94 2.06
CA THR A 192 3.46 -6.32 1.69
C THR A 192 2.63 -7.02 2.76
N TRP A 193 2.91 -6.75 4.03
CA TRP A 193 2.43 -7.59 5.12
C TRP A 193 1.08 -7.12 5.66
N THR A 194 0.10 -8.03 5.69
CA THR A 194 -1.04 -7.88 6.61
C THR A 194 -0.72 -8.63 7.89
N VAL A 195 -0.74 -7.94 9.04
CA VAL A 195 -0.38 -8.54 10.33
C VAL A 195 -1.62 -8.68 11.20
N ARG A 196 -1.91 -9.90 11.68
CA ARG A 196 -3.10 -10.24 12.47
C ARG A 196 -2.74 -10.96 13.76
N SER A 197 -3.67 -10.99 14.71
CA SER A 197 -3.49 -11.76 15.94
C SER A 197 -3.47 -13.27 15.72
N GLU A 198 -4.31 -13.77 14.80
CA GLU A 198 -4.52 -15.20 14.54
C GLU A 198 -5.23 -15.39 13.17
N PRO A 199 -5.31 -16.62 12.60
CA PRO A 199 -5.95 -16.88 11.30
C PRO A 199 -7.49 -16.86 11.32
N SER A 200 -8.12 -16.45 12.42
CA SER A 200 -9.58 -16.38 12.57
C SER A 200 -10.18 -15.23 11.76
N PRO A 201 -11.41 -15.36 11.21
CA PRO A 201 -12.12 -14.24 10.58
C PRO A 201 -12.26 -13.02 11.49
N ASN A 202 -12.43 -13.24 12.80
CA ASN A 202 -12.63 -12.19 13.80
C ASN A 202 -11.33 -11.73 14.49
N ALA A 203 -10.17 -12.13 13.95
CA ALA A 203 -8.88 -11.75 14.53
C ALA A 203 -8.64 -10.25 14.45
N THR A 204 -7.97 -9.70 15.47
CA THR A 204 -7.55 -8.30 15.47
C THR A 204 -6.52 -8.10 14.37
N VAL A 205 -6.72 -7.06 13.55
CA VAL A 205 -5.74 -6.64 12.53
C VAL A 205 -4.87 -5.57 13.14
N TRP A 206 -3.56 -5.80 13.14
CA TRP A 206 -2.57 -4.85 13.64
C TRP A 206 -2.15 -3.87 12.53
N PHE A 207 -1.87 -4.41 11.34
CA PHE A 207 -1.44 -3.66 10.16
C PHE A 207 -2.12 -4.25 8.92
N GLU A 208 -2.65 -3.38 8.06
CA GLU A 208 -3.09 -3.75 6.71
C GLU A 208 -1.94 -3.53 5.72
N SER A 209 -1.89 -4.36 4.68
CA SER A 209 -0.99 -4.12 3.55
C SER A 209 -1.37 -2.85 2.78
N TYR A 210 -0.48 -2.40 1.90
CA TYR A 210 -0.73 -1.31 0.96
C TYR A 210 -0.12 -1.71 -0.39
N ASP A 211 -0.89 -2.52 -1.11
CA ASP A 211 -0.50 -3.24 -2.33
C ASP A 211 -1.50 -3.00 -3.48
N CYS A 212 -1.30 -3.69 -4.61
CA CYS A 212 -2.17 -3.62 -5.80
C CYS A 212 -3.63 -3.95 -5.48
N SER A 213 -3.89 -5.00 -4.69
CA SER A 213 -5.25 -5.39 -4.29
C SER A 213 -5.93 -4.29 -3.48
N GLN A 214 -5.19 -3.67 -2.55
CA GLN A 214 -5.71 -2.56 -1.74
C GLN A 214 -5.98 -1.32 -2.60
N PHE A 215 -5.17 -1.05 -3.64
CA PHE A 215 -5.45 0.01 -4.60
C PHE A 215 -6.73 -0.25 -5.38
N VAL A 216 -6.94 -1.45 -5.92
CA VAL A 216 -8.19 -1.83 -6.60
C VAL A 216 -9.40 -1.63 -5.68
N HIS A 217 -9.30 -2.04 -4.42
CA HIS A 217 -10.36 -1.80 -3.42
C HIS A 217 -10.60 -0.31 -3.12
N ARG A 218 -9.56 0.52 -3.08
CA ARG A 218 -9.72 1.98 -2.92
C ARG A 218 -10.41 2.58 -4.14
N THR A 219 -10.01 2.19 -5.35
CA THR A 219 -10.62 2.63 -6.61
C THR A 219 -12.10 2.26 -6.68
N TYR A 220 -12.47 1.01 -6.38
CA TYR A 220 -13.87 0.59 -6.38
C TYR A 220 -14.71 1.31 -5.33
N ARG A 221 -14.16 1.55 -4.13
CA ARG A 221 -14.84 2.39 -3.14
C ARG A 221 -15.04 3.81 -3.64
N LYS A 222 -14.02 4.41 -4.24
CA LYS A 222 -14.11 5.76 -4.81
C LYS A 222 -15.18 5.84 -5.91
N LEU A 223 -15.21 4.86 -6.81
CA LEU A 223 -16.25 4.78 -7.84
C LEU A 223 -17.66 4.63 -7.23
N ALA A 224 -17.81 3.82 -6.19
CA ALA A 224 -19.07 3.67 -5.48
C ALA A 224 -19.52 4.98 -4.79
N GLU A 225 -18.58 5.72 -4.17
CA GLU A 225 -18.84 7.08 -3.61
C GLU A 225 -19.30 8.06 -4.69
N LEU A 226 -18.77 7.94 -5.91
CA LEU A 226 -19.17 8.71 -7.09
C LEU A 226 -20.48 8.19 -7.71
N GLY A 227 -21.12 7.17 -7.13
CA GLY A 227 -22.43 6.64 -7.56
C GLY A 227 -22.38 5.48 -8.56
N ALA A 228 -21.20 4.91 -8.83
CA ALA A 228 -21.08 3.72 -9.67
C ALA A 228 -21.72 2.50 -9.00
N LYS A 229 -22.38 1.66 -9.81
CA LYS A 229 -22.92 0.36 -9.37
C LYS A 229 -22.07 -0.75 -9.95
N LEU A 230 -21.13 -1.23 -9.16
CA LEU A 230 -20.23 -2.32 -9.54
C LEU A 230 -20.76 -3.64 -8.97
N SER A 231 -20.80 -4.67 -9.81
CA SER A 231 -21.20 -6.03 -9.44
C SER A 231 -20.37 -7.04 -10.22
N SER A 232 -19.75 -7.98 -9.52
CA SER A 232 -19.14 -9.16 -10.14
C SER A 232 -20.10 -10.33 -10.07
N ARG A 233 -20.14 -11.14 -11.13
CA ARG A 233 -20.86 -12.41 -11.21
C ARG A 233 -20.08 -13.54 -10.55
N THR A 234 -18.78 -13.34 -10.35
CA THR A 234 -17.88 -14.31 -9.72
C THR A 234 -17.48 -13.84 -8.33
N GLN A 235 -17.05 -14.77 -7.47
CA GLN A 235 -16.49 -14.39 -6.19
C GLN A 235 -15.16 -13.64 -6.41
N THR A 236 -15.03 -12.45 -5.83
CA THR A 236 -13.80 -11.67 -5.86
C THR A 236 -12.90 -12.12 -4.72
N ASN A 237 -11.82 -12.82 -5.05
CA ASN A 237 -10.78 -13.24 -4.11
C ASN A 237 -9.50 -12.45 -4.40
N TYR A 238 -8.79 -12.04 -3.36
CA TYR A 238 -7.55 -11.27 -3.46
C TYR A 238 -6.46 -11.96 -2.67
N THR A 239 -5.23 -11.91 -3.18
CA THR A 239 -4.08 -12.46 -2.48
C THR A 239 -3.71 -11.56 -1.32
N LYS A 240 -3.56 -12.14 -0.13
CA LYS A 240 -2.99 -11.46 1.04
C LYS A 240 -1.91 -12.32 1.67
N ILE A 241 -0.80 -11.69 2.05
CA ILE A 241 0.28 -12.34 2.77
C ILE A 241 0.15 -11.97 4.25
N TYR A 242 -0.13 -12.99 5.07
CA TYR A 242 -0.39 -12.80 6.49
C TYR A 242 0.80 -13.15 7.36
N LEU A 243 1.11 -12.27 8.32
CA LEU A 243 1.91 -12.58 9.49
C LEU A 243 1.01 -12.66 10.72
N TYR A 244 1.27 -13.63 11.60
CA TYR A 244 0.50 -13.81 12.84
C TYR A 244 1.39 -13.53 14.06
N SER A 245 0.94 -12.64 14.93
CA SER A 245 1.68 -12.23 16.14
C SER A 245 0.75 -11.82 17.27
N GLY A 246 1.28 -11.75 18.50
CA GLY A 246 0.65 -10.96 19.57
C GLY A 246 0.62 -9.46 19.24
N GLU A 247 0.17 -8.66 20.20
CA GLU A 247 0.10 -7.19 20.05
C GLU A 247 1.51 -6.60 19.78
N PRO A 248 1.71 -5.87 18.66
CA PRO A 248 3.00 -5.28 18.33
C PRO A 248 3.43 -4.19 19.31
N THR A 249 4.73 -4.08 19.55
CA THR A 249 5.33 -3.00 20.36
C THR A 249 6.04 -2.00 19.45
N TYR A 250 5.75 -0.71 19.62
CA TYR A 250 6.44 0.36 18.90
C TYR A 250 7.90 0.51 19.40
N LEU A 251 8.87 0.28 18.51
CA LEU A 251 10.30 0.35 18.84
C LEU A 251 10.91 1.75 18.63
N GLY A 252 10.38 2.54 17.71
CA GLY A 252 10.92 3.86 17.34
C GLY A 252 10.98 4.09 15.83
N ASN A 253 11.49 5.26 15.44
CA ASN A 253 11.87 5.57 14.06
C ASN A 253 13.39 5.40 13.85
N ASP A 254 13.87 5.58 12.61
CA ASP A 254 15.26 5.35 12.27
C ASP A 254 16.23 6.17 13.13
N SER A 255 15.99 7.47 13.30
CA SER A 255 16.86 8.34 14.10
C SER A 255 16.85 7.98 15.59
N ALA A 256 15.72 7.50 16.12
CA ALA A 256 15.62 7.07 17.51
C ALA A 256 16.39 5.77 17.76
N ILE A 257 16.27 4.79 16.87
CA ILE A 257 16.88 3.45 17.04
C ILE A 257 18.36 3.47 16.64
N PHE A 258 18.69 3.99 15.45
CA PHE A 258 20.03 3.91 14.87
C PHE A 258 20.88 5.15 15.20
N GLY A 259 20.30 6.25 15.68
CA GLY A 259 21.03 7.45 16.08
C GLY A 259 21.49 7.47 17.54
N GLN A 260 21.01 6.55 18.38
CA GLN A 260 21.26 6.59 19.83
C GLN A 260 22.20 5.46 20.30
N PRO A 261 23.34 5.79 20.94
CA PRO A 261 24.26 4.76 21.48
C PRO A 261 23.60 3.79 22.47
N ALA A 262 22.60 4.26 23.22
CA ALA A 262 21.87 3.44 24.19
C ALA A 262 21.07 2.29 23.56
N LEU A 263 20.67 2.42 22.28
CA LEU A 263 19.89 1.41 21.54
C LEU A 263 20.74 0.60 20.56
N LYS A 264 22.07 0.66 20.68
CA LYS A 264 23.01 -0.04 19.78
C LYS A 264 22.73 -1.54 19.64
N ASN A 265 22.41 -2.23 20.74
CA ASN A 265 22.13 -3.67 20.69
C ASN A 265 20.87 -3.96 19.86
N LEU A 266 19.79 -3.21 20.08
CA LEU A 266 18.56 -3.31 19.28
C LEU A 266 18.81 -3.01 17.80
N ALA A 267 19.59 -1.97 17.50
CA ALA A 267 19.97 -1.64 16.12
C ALA A 267 20.74 -2.78 15.43
N MET A 268 21.67 -3.43 16.15
CA MET A 268 22.40 -4.59 15.64
C MET A 268 21.49 -5.80 15.42
N ASP A 269 20.55 -6.06 16.33
CA ASP A 269 19.60 -7.16 16.22
C ASP A 269 18.68 -6.99 15.00
N ILE A 270 18.19 -5.76 14.74
CA ILE A 270 17.40 -5.45 13.54
C ILE A 270 18.22 -5.67 12.26
N ARG A 271 19.47 -5.19 12.20
CA ARG A 271 20.35 -5.42 11.04
C ARG A 271 20.60 -6.91 10.82
N LYS A 272 20.82 -7.67 11.90
CA LYS A 272 21.03 -9.12 11.85
C LYS A 272 19.77 -9.86 11.38
N PHE A 273 18.59 -9.42 11.79
CA PHE A 273 17.31 -9.98 11.36
C PHE A 273 17.11 -9.83 9.84
N TYR A 274 17.40 -8.67 9.27
CA TYR A 274 17.26 -8.43 7.83
C TYR A 274 18.40 -9.01 7.00
N HIS A 275 19.54 -9.37 7.60
CA HIS A 275 20.73 -9.81 6.85
C HIS A 275 20.49 -11.00 5.90
N PRO A 276 19.77 -12.07 6.29
CA PRO A 276 19.59 -13.23 5.42
C PRO A 276 18.65 -13.00 4.23
N VAL A 277 17.80 -11.98 4.31
CA VAL A 277 16.72 -11.72 3.34
C VAL A 277 16.97 -10.48 2.49
N GLN A 278 18.15 -9.88 2.59
CA GLN A 278 18.56 -8.79 1.72
C GLN A 278 18.49 -9.24 0.26
N THR A 279 17.72 -8.50 -0.52
CA THR A 279 17.76 -8.58 -1.97
C THR A 279 19.13 -8.07 -2.43
N SER A 280 19.84 -8.86 -3.24
CA SER A 280 21.11 -8.41 -3.81
C SER A 280 20.92 -7.05 -4.50
N PRO A 281 21.76 -6.05 -4.21
CA PRO A 281 21.75 -4.81 -4.95
C PRO A 281 22.27 -5.13 -6.34
N VAL A 282 21.35 -5.25 -7.30
CA VAL A 282 21.67 -5.34 -8.72
C VAL A 282 22.44 -6.64 -9.08
N VAL A 283 21.92 -7.37 -10.06
CA VAL A 283 22.75 -8.29 -10.83
C VAL A 283 23.83 -7.42 -11.45
N HIS A 284 25.01 -7.34 -10.83
CA HIS A 284 26.19 -6.79 -11.46
C HIS A 284 26.23 -7.37 -12.87
N ARG A 285 26.25 -6.48 -13.87
CA ARG A 285 26.51 -6.77 -15.28
C ARG A 285 27.26 -8.09 -15.40
N LEU A 286 26.55 -9.16 -15.81
CA LEU A 286 27.25 -10.25 -16.48
C LEU A 286 27.72 -9.62 -17.78
N GLY A 287 29.01 -9.26 -17.76
CA GLY A 287 29.68 -8.61 -18.87
C GLY A 287 29.72 -9.51 -20.09
N SER A 288 29.92 -8.83 -21.22
CA SER A 288 30.47 -9.32 -22.50
C SER A 288 29.78 -10.52 -23.15
#